data_AF-A0A7Y7CTM3-F1
#
_entry.id   AF-A0A7Y7CTM3-F1
#
_cell.length_a   1.000
_cell.length_b   1.000
_cell.length_c   1.000
_cell.angle_alpha   90.00
_cell.angle_beta   90.00
_cell.angle_gamma   90.00
#
_symmetry.space_group_name_H-M   'P 1'
#
loop_
_entity.id
_entity.type
_entity.pdbx_description
1 polymer ?
#
loop_
_entity_poly.entity_id
_entity_poly.type
_entity_poly.pdbx_seq_one_letter_code
_entity_poly.pdbx_strand_id
1 'polypeptide(L)'
;ISDEEIHWRMMLPMLNEALRALDEGVVASTEDLSLAARLGLGFPNIEGGLWGYIESIGWDQLQQQMKRYAHLGSLYTYQRSLQG
;
A
#
# COMPACT_ATOMS: atom_id res chain seq x y z
N ILE A 1 0.57 18.42 12.92
CA ILE A 1 0.41 17.30 11.96
C ILE A 1 -0.75 17.67 11.07
N SER A 2 -0.57 17.73 9.76
CA SER A 2 -1.65 18.03 8.81
C SER A 2 -2.49 16.79 8.48
N ASP A 3 -3.68 16.98 7.90
CA ASP A 3 -4.53 15.87 7.46
C ASP A 3 -3.83 15.00 6.40
N GLU A 4 -3.04 15.62 5.52
CA GLU A 4 -2.22 14.89 4.55
C GLU A 4 -1.14 14.04 5.23
N GLU A 5 -0.49 14.57 6.28
CA GLU A 5 0.48 13.81 7.06
C GLU A 5 -0.19 12.64 7.80
N ILE A 6 -1.39 12.84 8.35
CA ILE A 6 -2.17 11.76 8.98
C ILE A 6 -2.50 10.69 7.94
N HIS A 7 -3.01 11.10 6.78
CA HIS A 7 -3.36 10.21 5.68
C HIS A 7 -2.18 9.31 5.28
N TRP A 8 -1.03 9.89 4.96
CA TRP A 8 0.14 9.08 4.54
C TRP A 8 0.70 8.23 5.67
N ARG A 9 0.68 8.72 6.92
CA ARG A 9 1.15 7.92 8.06
C ARG A 9 0.28 6.69 8.31
N MET A 10 -1.01 6.75 7.98
CA MET A 10 -1.93 5.63 8.09
C MET A 10 -1.90 4.73 6.86
N MET A 11 -1.81 5.30 5.66
CA MET A 11 -1.87 4.54 4.41
C MET A 11 -0.58 3.80 4.11
N LEU A 12 0.59 4.43 4.24
CA LEU A 12 1.86 3.80 3.81
C LEU A 12 2.14 2.43 4.46
N PRO A 13 1.92 2.22 5.77
CA PRO A 13 2.09 0.89 6.37
C PRO A 13 1.15 -0.16 5.77
N MET A 14 -0.11 0.20 5.51
CA MET A 14 -1.08 -0.70 4.88
C MET A 14 -0.65 -1.07 3.46
N LEU A 15 -0.22 -0.08 2.67
CA LEU A 15 0.25 -0.32 1.30
C LEU A 15 1.53 -1.15 1.30
N ASN A 16 2.45 -0.89 2.22
CA ASN A 16 3.68 -1.66 2.36
C ASN A 16 3.37 -3.14 2.65
N GLU A 17 2.52 -3.42 3.65
CA GLU A 17 2.14 -4.80 3.98
C GLU A 17 1.33 -5.47 2.86
N ALA A 18 0.48 -4.73 2.14
CA ALA A 18 -0.22 -5.25 0.97
C ALA A 18 0.74 -5.71 -0.13
N LEU A 19 1.79 -4.91 -0.40
CA LEU A 19 2.82 -5.26 -1.37
C LEU A 19 3.65 -6.46 -0.91
N ARG A 20 4.06 -6.48 0.36
CA ARG A 20 4.77 -7.61 0.95
C ARG A 20 3.94 -8.90 0.93
N ALA A 21 2.66 -8.82 1.22
CA ALA A 21 1.77 -9.99 1.21
C ALA A 21 1.63 -10.59 -0.20
N LEU A 22 1.68 -9.76 -1.24
CA LEU A 22 1.76 -10.22 -2.62
C LEU A 22 3.14 -10.83 -2.94
N ASP A 23 4.24 -10.14 -2.62
CA ASP A 23 5.61 -10.60 -2.87
C ASP A 23 5.93 -11.93 -2.15
N GLU A 24 5.47 -12.09 -0.91
CA GLU A 24 5.67 -13.30 -0.09
C GLU A 24 4.67 -14.42 -0.45
N GLY A 25 3.73 -14.17 -1.37
CA GLY A 25 2.72 -15.14 -1.80
C GLY A 25 1.67 -15.47 -0.73
N VAL A 26 1.55 -14.64 0.31
CA VAL A 26 0.50 -14.75 1.35
C VAL A 26 -0.87 -14.46 0.74
N VAL A 27 -0.92 -13.54 -0.22
CA VAL A 27 -2.11 -13.26 -1.05
C VAL A 27 -1.82 -13.70 -2.48
N ALA A 28 -2.75 -14.45 -3.07
CA ALA A 28 -2.54 -15.11 -4.36
C ALA A 28 -2.59 -14.14 -5.56
N SER A 29 -3.35 -13.04 -5.47
CA SER A 29 -3.44 -12.05 -6.55
C SER A 29 -3.85 -10.66 -6.06
N THR A 30 -3.70 -9.67 -6.94
CA THR A 30 -4.12 -8.27 -6.73
C THR A 30 -5.63 -8.13 -6.55
N GLU A 31 -6.41 -9.01 -7.19
CA GLU A 31 -7.87 -9.07 -7.05
C GLU A 31 -8.26 -9.59 -5.66
N ASP A 32 -7.62 -10.66 -5.20
CA ASP A 32 -7.86 -11.23 -3.86
C ASP A 32 -7.49 -10.24 -2.76
N LEU A 33 -6.37 -9.53 -2.91
CA LEU A 33 -5.96 -8.45 -2.01
C LEU A 33 -7.07 -7.38 -1.91
N SER A 34 -7.57 -6.94 -3.06
CA SER A 34 -8.54 -5.84 -3.13
C SER A 34 -9.92 -6.26 -2.63
N LEU A 35 -10.31 -7.51 -2.90
CA LEU A 35 -11.53 -8.10 -2.35
C LEU A 35 -11.45 -8.23 -0.83
N ALA A 36 -10.34 -8.75 -0.30
CA ALA A 36 -10.10 -8.89 1.13
C ALA A 36 -10.10 -7.54 1.85
N ALA A 37 -9.45 -6.52 1.28
CA ALA A 37 -9.45 -5.17 1.84
C ALA A 37 -10.87 -4.57 1.86
N ARG A 38 -11.66 -4.75 0.80
CA ARG A 38 -13.05 -4.27 0.75
C ARG A 38 -13.94 -4.95 1.78
N LEU A 39 -13.91 -6.29 1.82
CA LEU A 39 -14.80 -7.07 2.68
C LEU A 39 -14.36 -7.07 4.15
N GLY A 40 -13.05 -7.07 4.41
CA GLY A 40 -12.48 -7.18 5.75
C GLY A 40 -12.26 -5.85 6.44
N LEU A 41 -11.74 -4.85 5.73
CA LEU A 41 -11.39 -3.54 6.29
C LEU A 41 -12.44 -2.46 5.99
N GLY A 42 -13.44 -2.76 5.15
CA GLY A 42 -14.38 -1.76 4.65
C GLY A 42 -13.69 -0.73 3.75
N PHE A 43 -12.61 -1.12 3.05
CA PHE A 43 -11.86 -0.21 2.19
C PHE A 43 -12.79 0.43 1.13
N PRO A 44 -12.63 1.72 0.80
CA PRO A 44 -13.55 2.45 -0.08
C PRO A 44 -13.86 1.72 -1.39
N ASN A 45 -15.09 1.90 -1.88
CA ASN A 45 -15.54 1.41 -3.18
C ASN A 45 -14.98 2.26 -4.32
N ILE A 46 -13.66 2.19 -4.49
CA ILE A 46 -12.95 2.70 -5.66
C ILE A 46 -12.74 1.57 -6.66
N GLU A 47 -12.60 1.94 -7.93
CA GLU A 47 -12.23 1.00 -8.99
C GLU A 47 -10.89 0.32 -8.65
N GLY A 48 -10.84 -1.01 -8.81
CA GLY A 48 -9.67 -1.81 -8.43
C GLY A 48 -9.41 -1.95 -6.92
N GLY A 49 -10.19 -1.32 -6.02
CA GLY A 49 -10.02 -1.46 -4.57
C GLY A 49 -8.63 -1.00 -4.07
N LEU A 50 -8.07 -1.68 -3.07
CA LEU A 50 -6.76 -1.32 -2.51
C LEU A 50 -5.64 -1.34 -3.57
N TRP A 51 -5.66 -2.32 -4.48
CA TRP A 51 -4.70 -2.34 -5.60
C TRP A 51 -4.93 -1.19 -6.57
N GLY A 52 -6.18 -0.91 -6.93
CA GLY A 52 -6.53 0.25 -7.75
C GLY A 52 -6.08 1.58 -7.12
N TYR A 53 -6.08 1.70 -5.79
CA TYR A 53 -5.49 2.85 -5.11
C TYR A 53 -3.98 2.97 -5.37
N ILE A 54 -3.24 1.87 -5.23
CA ILE A 54 -1.79 1.81 -5.49
C ILE A 54 -1.49 2.21 -6.94
N GLU A 55 -2.27 1.72 -7.89
CA GLU A 55 -2.15 2.09 -9.30
C GLU A 55 -2.48 3.57 -9.52
N SER A 56 -3.51 4.10 -8.85
CA SER A 56 -3.95 5.49 -9.01
C SER A 56 -2.93 6.51 -8.51
N ILE A 57 -2.22 6.20 -7.41
CA ILE A 57 -1.17 7.08 -6.88
C ILE A 57 0.11 6.96 -7.72
N GLY A 58 0.35 5.80 -8.32
CA GLY A 58 1.55 5.49 -9.11
C GLY A 58 2.77 5.19 -8.24
N TRP A 59 3.68 4.38 -8.82
CA TRP A 59 4.88 3.90 -8.14
C TRP A 59 5.83 5.02 -7.70
N ASP A 60 5.99 6.07 -8.53
CA ASP A 60 6.90 7.17 -8.23
C ASP A 60 6.45 7.96 -7.00
N GLN A 61 5.15 8.29 -6.93
CA GLN A 61 4.57 8.96 -5.79
C GLN A 61 4.67 8.08 -4.54
N LEU A 62 4.33 6.79 -4.64
CA LEU A 62 4.43 5.86 -3.52
C LEU A 62 5.85 5.79 -2.95
N GLN A 63 6.86 5.66 -3.82
CA GLN A 63 8.27 5.66 -3.40
C GLN A 63 8.68 6.99 -2.78
N GLN A 64 8.24 8.11 -3.34
CA GLN A 64 8.54 9.43 -2.79
C GLN A 64 7.97 9.57 -1.36
N GLN A 65 6.72 9.15 -1.15
CA GLN A 65 6.08 9.20 0.16
C GLN A 65 6.74 8.23 1.14
N MET A 66 7.03 6.99 0.74
CA MET A 66 7.77 6.04 1.58
C MET A 66 9.14 6.61 2.01
N LYS A 67 9.90 7.21 1.09
CA LYS A 67 11.17 7.89 1.40
C LYS A 67 10.97 9.05 2.40
N ARG A 68 9.92 9.86 2.22
CA ARG A 68 9.59 10.98 3.12
C ARG A 68 9.34 10.50 4.55
N TYR A 69 8.63 9.38 4.72
CA TYR A 69 8.22 8.86 6.02
C TYR A 69 9.12 7.72 6.56
N ALA A 70 10.16 7.31 5.84
CA ALA A 70 11.05 6.21 6.22
C ALA A 70 11.67 6.35 7.62
N HIS A 71 11.88 7.59 8.08
CA HIS A 71 12.40 7.88 9.42
C HIS A 71 11.47 7.44 10.56
N LEU A 72 10.19 7.14 10.27
CA LEU A 72 9.22 6.63 11.24
C LEU A 72 9.35 5.12 11.50
N GLY A 73 10.19 4.41 10.73
CA GLY A 73 10.51 3.00 10.95
C GLY A 73 10.24 2.10 9.73
N SER A 74 10.52 0.81 9.90
CA SER A 74 10.50 -0.18 8.81
C SER A 74 9.15 -0.38 8.13
N LEU A 75 8.05 -0.04 8.81
CA LEU A 75 6.70 -0.07 8.23
C LEU A 75 6.53 0.91 7.06
N TYR A 76 7.39 1.92 6.95
CA TYR A 76 7.36 2.94 5.91
C TYR A 76 8.39 2.70 4.80
N THR A 77 9.09 1.56 4.85
CA THR A 77 10.11 1.20 3.86
C THR A 77 9.67 -0.06 3.14
N TYR A 78 9.36 0.06 1.85
CA TYR A 78 9.25 -1.09 0.97
C TYR A 78 10.44 -1.16 0.04
N GLN A 79 11.10 -2.31 0.01
CA GLN A 79 11.98 -2.66 -1.10
C GLN A 79 11.32 -3.84 -1.80
N ARG A 80 10.81 -3.60 -3.01
CA ARG A 80 10.26 -4.65 -3.86
C ARG A 80 11.31 -5.75 -4.00
N SER A 81 10.96 -6.97 -3.59
CA SER A 81 11.71 -8.13 -4.03
C SER A 81 11.28 -8.38 -5.48
N LEU A 82 12.23 -8.62 -6.39
CA LEU A 82 11.96 -8.96 -7.80
C LEU A 82 11.63 -7.75 -8.71
N GLN A 83 12.71 -7.16 -9.26
CA GLN A 83 12.70 -6.84 -10.69
C GLN A 83 12.76 -8.18 -11.43
N GLY A 84 11.65 -8.57 -12.04
CA GLY A 84 11.57 -9.55 -13.12
C GLY A 84 11.04 -8.84 -14.36
#